data_AF-A0A3B8X8A7-F1
#
_entry.id   AF-A0A3B8X8A7-F1
#
_cell.length_a   1.000
_cell.length_b   1.000
_cell.length_c   1.000
_cell.angle_alpha   90.00
_cell.angle_beta   90.00
_cell.angle_gamma   90.00
#
_symmetry.space_group_name_H-M   'P 1'
#
loop_
_entity.id
_entity.type
_entity.pdbx_description
1 polymer ?
#
loop_
_entity_poly.entity_id
_entity_poly.type
_entity_poly.pdbx_seq_one_letter_code
_entity_poly.pdbx_strand_id
1 'polypeptide(L)'
;TAWIVYKKEITEILRDRRTLMAIGLAALATPIVLSVISQVATKTATQEYTIGYSGDIPTGLGELLSATSLKLVPVSDPAAAAMRQVDIGVAFKPGEIDEYYDPSRQSAQITDTRLRTVIGQYSAAQAAAALQQRGIDPGILTPVRIVARPPTPPGQAAPHALL
;
A
#
# COMPACT_ATOMS: atom_id res chain seq x y z
N THR A 1 14.29 42.09 -37.48
CA THR A 1 15.31 42.34 -36.43
C THR A 1 15.15 41.41 -35.24
N ALA A 2 13.95 41.22 -34.69
CA ALA A 2 13.70 40.32 -33.55
C ALA A 2 14.19 38.86 -33.73
N TRP A 3 13.99 38.26 -34.91
CA TRP A 3 14.45 36.90 -35.21
C TRP A 3 15.98 36.71 -35.12
N ILE A 4 16.74 37.73 -35.53
CA ILE A 4 18.21 37.70 -35.51
C ILE A 4 18.71 37.75 -34.07
N VAL A 5 18.09 38.57 -33.24
CA VAL A 5 18.40 38.66 -31.81
C VAL A 5 18.03 37.36 -31.10
N TYR A 6 16.84 36.82 -31.36
CA TYR A 6 16.40 35.55 -30.78
C TYR A 6 17.36 34.40 -31.11
N LYS A 7 17.79 34.27 -32.37
CA LYS A 7 18.76 33.25 -32.79
C LYS A 7 20.11 33.41 -32.08
N LYS A 8 20.55 34.65 -31.84
CA LYS A 8 21.79 34.94 -31.10
C LYS A 8 21.70 34.50 -29.64
N GLU A 9 20.63 34.88 -28.94
CA GLU A 9 20.40 34.53 -27.53
C GLU A 9 20.30 33.01 -27.33
N ILE A 10 19.56 32.30 -28.19
CA ILE A 10 19.46 30.83 -28.16
C ILE A 10 20.83 30.17 -28.40
N THR A 11 21.63 30.70 -29.34
CA THR A 11 22.95 30.15 -29.64
C THR A 11 23.94 30.38 -28.48
N GLU A 12 23.88 31.51 -27.79
CA GLU A 12 24.69 31.79 -26.60
C GLU A 12 24.31 30.87 -25.43
N ILE A 13 23.01 30.68 -25.16
CA ILE A 13 22.53 29.73 -24.15
C ILE A 13 22.98 28.30 -24.47
N LEU A 14 22.97 27.91 -25.74
CA LEU A 14 23.44 26.60 -26.19
C LEU A 14 24.97 26.45 -26.15
N ARG A 15 25.74 27.54 -26.19
CA ARG A 15 27.20 27.51 -26.09
C ARG A 15 27.67 27.46 -24.63
N ASP A 16 26.84 27.90 -23.71
CA ASP A 16 27.11 27.74 -22.28
C ASP A 16 26.81 26.31 -21.80
N ARG A 17 27.84 25.47 -21.94
CA ARG A 17 27.85 24.08 -21.44
C ARG A 17 27.46 23.95 -19.96
N ARG A 18 27.73 24.97 -19.13
CA ARG A 18 27.40 24.92 -17.70
C ARG A 18 25.90 25.05 -17.50
N THR A 19 25.27 25.96 -18.25
CA THR A 19 23.83 26.17 -18.23
C THR A 19 23.09 24.99 -18.87
N LEU A 20 23.58 24.44 -19.98
CA LEU A 20 22.99 23.23 -20.58
C LEU A 20 23.09 22.00 -19.68
N MET A 21 24.22 21.78 -19.01
CA MET A 21 24.36 20.67 -18.06
C MET A 21 23.45 20.86 -16.84
N ALA A 22 23.30 22.09 -16.34
CA ALA A 22 22.40 22.38 -15.23
C ALA A 22 20.92 22.14 -15.59
N ILE A 23 20.49 22.61 -16.78
CA ILE A 23 19.13 22.37 -17.27
C ILE A 23 18.89 20.88 -17.53
N GLY A 24 19.85 20.18 -18.13
CA GLY A 24 19.78 18.75 -18.38
C GLY A 24 19.69 17.93 -17.09
N LEU A 25 20.52 18.23 -16.09
CA LEU A 25 20.46 17.57 -14.79
C LEU A 25 19.15 17.87 -14.05
N ALA A 26 18.69 19.11 -14.06
CA ALA A 26 17.43 19.49 -13.43
C ALA A 26 16.22 18.82 -14.09
N ALA A 27 16.20 18.73 -15.43
CA ALA A 27 15.15 18.08 -16.20
C ALA A 27 15.09 16.57 -15.93
N LEU A 28 16.24 15.93 -15.67
CA LEU A 28 16.33 14.49 -15.40
C LEU A 28 16.16 14.13 -13.91
N ALA A 29 16.44 15.05 -12.99
CA ALA A 29 16.35 14.78 -11.55
C ALA A 29 14.96 14.27 -11.14
N THR A 30 13.90 14.97 -11.54
CA THR A 30 12.51 14.61 -11.20
C THR A 30 12.09 13.24 -11.74
N PRO A 31 12.22 12.91 -13.04
CA PRO A 31 11.84 11.60 -13.54
C PRO A 31 12.72 10.47 -12.98
N ILE A 32 13.99 10.72 -12.67
CA ILE A 32 14.86 9.72 -12.03
C ILE A 32 14.37 9.40 -10.62
N VAL A 33 14.13 10.42 -9.80
CA VAL A 33 13.63 10.23 -8.42
C VAL A 33 12.29 9.49 -8.43
N LEU A 34 11.36 9.91 -9.30
CA LEU A 34 10.07 9.25 -9.43
C LEU A 34 10.21 7.80 -9.91
N SER A 35 11.12 7.51 -10.83
CA SER A 35 11.41 6.15 -11.29
C SER A 35 11.96 5.27 -10.17
N VAL A 36 12.88 5.77 -9.34
CA VAL A 36 13.42 5.03 -8.20
C VAL A 36 12.34 4.72 -7.17
N ILE A 37 11.52 5.71 -6.82
CA ILE A 37 10.39 5.52 -5.90
C ILE A 37 9.41 4.50 -6.47
N SER A 38 9.04 4.61 -7.75
CA SER A 38 8.14 3.69 -8.42
C SER A 38 8.70 2.27 -8.42
N GLN A 39 9.97 2.07 -8.75
CA GLN A 39 10.60 0.74 -8.72
C GLN A 39 10.62 0.13 -7.31
N VAL A 40 10.90 0.93 -6.27
CA VAL A 40 10.86 0.47 -4.88
C VAL A 40 9.44 0.11 -4.46
N ALA A 41 8.45 0.95 -4.81
CA ALA A 41 7.04 0.68 -4.55
C ALA A 41 6.55 -0.59 -5.26
N THR A 42 6.89 -0.77 -6.54
CA THR A 42 6.52 -1.95 -7.33
C THR A 42 7.17 -3.22 -6.77
N LYS A 43 8.46 -3.18 -6.39
CA LYS A 43 9.13 -4.30 -5.74
C LYS A 43 8.47 -4.67 -4.42
N THR A 44 8.09 -3.68 -3.61
CA THR A 44 7.40 -3.89 -2.32
C THR A 44 5.98 -4.46 -2.52
N ALA A 45 5.34 -4.13 -3.64
CA ALA A 45 4.00 -4.62 -4.00
C ALA A 45 4.02 -6.05 -4.56
N THR A 46 5.09 -6.47 -5.24
CA THR A 46 5.24 -7.83 -5.81
C THR A 46 5.93 -8.82 -4.88
N GLN A 47 6.51 -8.35 -3.78
CA GLN A 47 7.13 -9.24 -2.79
C GLN A 47 6.07 -9.99 -2.00
N GLU A 48 6.08 -11.32 -2.14
CA GLU A 48 5.31 -12.24 -1.31
C GLU A 48 5.99 -12.35 0.07
N TYR A 49 5.22 -12.12 1.13
CA TYR A 49 5.70 -12.24 2.50
C TYR A 49 5.24 -13.58 3.09
N THR A 50 6.10 -14.24 3.85
CA THR A 50 5.83 -15.60 4.34
C THR A 50 5.38 -15.56 5.79
N ILE A 51 4.23 -16.17 6.07
CA ILE A 51 3.69 -16.36 7.41
C ILE A 51 3.77 -17.85 7.76
N GLY A 52 4.61 -18.17 8.73
CA GLY A 52 4.63 -19.51 9.33
C GLY A 52 3.48 -19.63 10.30
N TYR A 53 2.58 -20.60 10.14
CA TYR A 53 1.48 -20.80 11.06
C TYR A 53 1.45 -22.17 11.72
N SER A 54 0.91 -22.22 12.94
CA SER A 54 0.51 -23.45 13.62
C SER A 54 -0.92 -23.33 14.15
N GLY A 55 -1.60 -24.47 14.30
CA GLY A 55 -2.99 -24.53 14.75
C GLY A 55 -4.00 -24.41 13.61
N ASP A 56 -5.28 -24.40 13.96
CA ASP A 56 -6.38 -24.35 12.99
C ASP A 56 -6.69 -22.91 12.58
N ILE A 57 -6.56 -22.64 11.28
CA ILE A 57 -6.91 -21.34 10.71
C ILE A 57 -8.44 -21.17 10.76
N PRO A 58 -8.96 -20.07 11.32
CA PRO A 58 -10.38 -19.76 11.29
C PRO A 58 -10.94 -19.71 9.86
N THR A 59 -12.17 -20.21 9.68
CA THR A 59 -12.83 -20.27 8.37
C THR A 59 -12.88 -18.90 7.70
N GLY A 60 -12.47 -18.83 6.43
CA GLY A 60 -12.43 -17.61 5.63
C GLY A 60 -11.19 -16.73 5.85
N LEU A 61 -10.47 -16.87 6.97
CA LEU A 61 -9.26 -16.09 7.23
C LEU A 61 -8.11 -16.49 6.28
N GLY A 62 -7.97 -17.78 5.98
CA GLY A 62 -6.93 -18.27 5.06
C GLY A 62 -7.05 -17.71 3.64
N GLU A 63 -8.27 -17.56 3.15
CA GLU A 63 -8.57 -16.96 1.84
C GLU A 63 -8.23 -15.46 1.83
N LEU A 64 -8.60 -14.75 2.90
CA LEU A 64 -8.32 -13.33 3.06
C LEU A 64 -6.81 -13.04 3.10
N LEU A 65 -6.05 -13.88 3.82
CA LEU A 65 -4.59 -13.78 3.88
C LEU A 65 -3.96 -14.04 2.51
N SER A 66 -4.41 -15.08 1.81
CA SER A 66 -3.92 -15.43 0.46
C SER A 66 -4.19 -14.32 -0.57
N ALA A 67 -5.31 -13.59 -0.43
CA ALA A 67 -5.64 -12.45 -1.29
C ALA A 67 -4.72 -11.22 -1.08
N THR A 68 -3.95 -11.18 0.02
CA THR A 68 -3.15 -10.01 0.42
C THR A 68 -1.64 -10.19 0.16
N SER A 69 -1.28 -11.11 -0.74
CA SER A 69 0.11 -11.51 -1.02
C SER A 69 0.88 -12.02 0.22
N LEU A 70 0.15 -12.59 1.18
CA LEU A 70 0.71 -13.27 2.36
C LEU A 70 0.64 -14.77 2.13
N LYS A 71 1.81 -15.42 2.07
CA LYS A 71 1.93 -16.85 1.84
C LYS A 71 1.95 -17.60 3.17
N LEU A 72 0.92 -18.39 3.39
CA LEU A 72 0.80 -19.25 4.57
C LEU A 72 1.63 -20.52 4.41
N VAL A 73 2.53 -20.78 5.36
CA VAL A 73 3.36 -21.98 5.41
C VAL A 73 3.13 -22.67 6.76
N PRO A 74 2.69 -23.94 6.78
CA PRO A 74 2.54 -24.67 8.03
C PRO A 74 3.91 -24.92 8.66
N VAL A 75 4.06 -24.60 9.94
CA VAL A 75 5.29 -24.79 10.72
C VAL A 75 4.97 -25.43 12.08
N SER A 76 5.90 -26.24 12.59
CA SER A 76 5.74 -26.92 13.89
C SER A 76 5.95 -25.99 15.08
N ASP A 77 6.86 -25.01 14.95
CA ASP A 77 7.15 -23.99 15.96
C ASP A 77 7.20 -22.61 15.29
N PRO A 78 6.14 -21.79 15.43
CA PRO A 78 6.08 -20.46 14.84
C PRO A 78 7.15 -19.52 15.38
N ALA A 79 7.54 -19.62 16.65
CA ALA A 79 8.54 -18.74 17.25
C ALA A 79 9.93 -19.00 16.67
N ALA A 80 10.32 -20.28 16.56
CA ALA A 80 11.57 -20.66 15.93
C ALA A 80 11.58 -20.36 14.41
N ALA A 81 10.44 -20.58 13.74
CA ALA A 81 10.30 -20.28 12.32
C ALA A 81 10.43 -18.78 12.04
N ALA A 82 9.83 -17.92 12.87
CA ALA A 82 9.94 -16.48 12.74
C ALA A 82 11.40 -16.01 12.74
N MET A 83 12.29 -16.66 13.50
CA MET A 83 13.69 -16.25 13.57
C MET A 83 14.51 -16.59 12.32
N ARG A 84 14.13 -17.61 11.52
CA ARG A 84 15.01 -18.19 10.50
C ARG A 84 14.39 -18.42 9.13
N GLN A 85 13.09 -18.66 9.07
CA GLN A 85 12.45 -19.29 7.90
C GLN A 85 11.29 -18.47 7.33
N VAL A 86 10.61 -17.71 8.17
CA VAL A 86 9.45 -16.90 7.78
C VAL A 86 9.61 -15.47 8.26
N ASP A 87 8.84 -14.55 7.67
CA ASP A 87 8.84 -13.14 8.09
C ASP A 87 8.16 -12.99 9.45
N ILE A 88 7.07 -13.72 9.67
CA ILE A 88 6.31 -13.79 10.93
C ILE A 88 5.84 -15.20 11.21
N GLY A 89 5.92 -15.60 12.48
CA GLY A 89 5.32 -16.81 13.03
C GLY A 89 4.00 -16.49 13.73
N VAL A 90 2.95 -17.26 13.45
CA VAL A 90 1.62 -17.09 14.03
C VAL A 90 1.14 -18.41 14.64
N ALA A 91 0.67 -18.39 15.88
CA ALA A 91 -0.05 -19.51 16.46
C ALA A 91 -1.54 -19.15 16.59
N PHE A 92 -2.39 -19.84 15.83
CA PHE A 92 -3.84 -19.69 15.94
C PHE A 92 -4.36 -20.49 17.15
N LYS A 93 -4.93 -19.78 18.12
CA LYS A 93 -5.57 -20.35 19.31
C LYS A 93 -7.06 -19.98 19.32
N PRO A 94 -7.90 -20.69 20.09
CA PRO A 94 -9.30 -20.32 20.24
C PRO A 94 -9.44 -18.91 20.82
N GLY A 95 -9.83 -17.94 19.98
CA GLY A 95 -10.07 -16.54 20.39
C GLY A 95 -8.82 -15.66 20.54
N GLU A 96 -7.63 -16.18 20.28
CA GLU A 96 -6.37 -15.45 20.40
C GLU A 96 -5.40 -15.85 19.28
N ILE A 97 -4.52 -14.93 18.89
CA ILE A 97 -3.48 -15.15 17.89
C ILE A 97 -2.16 -14.72 18.52
N ASP A 98 -1.27 -15.68 18.79
CA ASP A 98 0.09 -15.34 19.24
C ASP A 98 0.92 -15.00 18.01
N GLU A 99 1.53 -13.81 18.02
CA GLU A 99 2.39 -13.32 16.95
C GLU A 99 3.85 -13.28 17.41
N TYR A 100 4.72 -13.87 16.60
CA TYR A 100 6.16 -13.88 16.79
C TYR A 100 6.83 -13.24 15.58
N TYR A 101 7.51 -12.12 15.80
CA TYR A 101 8.25 -11.44 14.76
C TYR A 101 9.49 -10.75 15.32
N ASP A 102 10.45 -10.47 14.43
CA ASP A 102 11.65 -9.73 14.78
C ASP A 102 11.48 -8.27 14.31
N PRO A 103 11.37 -7.30 15.22
CA PRO A 103 11.14 -5.90 14.87
C PRO A 103 12.34 -5.28 14.14
N SER A 104 13.53 -5.87 14.20
CA SER A 104 14.70 -5.36 13.46
C SER A 104 14.64 -5.64 11.95
N ARG A 105 13.81 -6.61 11.53
CA ARG A 105 13.65 -6.97 10.10
C ARG A 105 12.51 -6.17 9.48
N GLN A 106 12.84 -5.40 8.45
CA GLN A 106 11.85 -4.59 7.72
C GLN A 106 10.74 -5.45 7.10
N SER A 107 11.05 -6.64 6.57
CA SER A 107 10.05 -7.53 5.99
C SER A 107 9.05 -8.02 7.05
N ALA A 108 9.53 -8.33 8.26
CA ALA A 108 8.68 -8.69 9.38
C ALA A 108 7.74 -7.53 9.76
N GLN A 109 8.25 -6.29 9.88
CA GLN A 109 7.40 -5.12 10.18
C GLN A 109 6.29 -4.88 9.13
N ILE A 110 6.62 -5.02 7.84
CA ILE A 110 5.63 -4.89 6.77
C ILE A 110 4.58 -6.01 6.86
N THR A 111 5.03 -7.23 7.14
CA THR A 111 4.15 -8.40 7.28
C THR A 111 3.21 -8.24 8.48
N ASP A 112 3.69 -7.73 9.61
CA ASP A 112 2.91 -7.47 10.84
C ASP A 112 1.79 -6.47 10.55
N THR A 113 2.14 -5.34 9.92
CA THR A 113 1.16 -4.31 9.57
C THR A 113 0.07 -4.86 8.65
N ARG A 114 0.45 -5.66 7.65
CA ARG A 114 -0.49 -6.31 6.73
C ARG A 114 -1.35 -7.34 7.46
N LEU A 115 -0.76 -8.21 8.27
CA LEU A 115 -1.45 -9.23 9.04
C LEU A 115 -2.49 -8.60 9.98
N ARG A 116 -2.11 -7.57 10.74
CA ARG A 116 -3.01 -6.82 11.62
C ARG A 116 -4.17 -6.18 10.86
N THR A 117 -3.91 -5.65 9.66
CA THR A 117 -4.95 -5.08 8.80
C THR A 117 -5.97 -6.15 8.38
N VAL A 118 -5.49 -7.31 7.92
CA VAL A 118 -6.36 -8.42 7.49
C VAL A 118 -7.16 -8.99 8.67
N ILE A 119 -6.52 -9.19 9.83
CA ILE A 119 -7.20 -9.64 11.06
C ILE A 119 -8.27 -8.63 11.50
N GLY A 120 -7.98 -7.32 11.43
CA GLY A 120 -8.93 -6.27 11.76
C GLY A 120 -10.16 -6.25 10.83
N GLN A 121 -9.95 -6.48 9.53
CA GLN A 121 -11.06 -6.61 8.57
C GLN A 121 -11.88 -7.87 8.83
N TYR A 122 -11.23 -8.99 9.11
CA TYR A 122 -11.90 -10.25 9.45
C TYR A 122 -12.72 -10.14 10.74
N SER A 123 -12.18 -9.55 11.80
CA SER A 123 -12.90 -9.36 13.06
C SER A 123 -14.11 -8.44 12.91
N ALA A 124 -13.98 -7.36 12.12
CA ALA A 124 -15.10 -6.48 11.79
C ALA A 124 -16.19 -7.21 10.99
N ALA A 125 -15.81 -8.04 10.01
CA ALA A 125 -16.75 -8.84 9.24
C ALA A 125 -17.50 -9.87 10.10
N GLN A 126 -16.79 -10.56 11.01
CA GLN A 126 -17.41 -11.48 11.94
C GLN A 126 -18.36 -10.79 12.92
N ALA A 127 -17.97 -9.62 13.44
CA ALA A 127 -18.84 -8.83 14.31
C ALA A 127 -20.10 -8.37 13.57
N ALA A 128 -19.97 -7.89 12.33
CA ALA A 128 -21.10 -7.50 11.49
C ALA A 128 -22.06 -8.68 11.23
N ALA A 129 -21.53 -9.86 10.88
CA ALA A 129 -22.32 -11.07 10.69
C ALA A 129 -23.06 -11.49 11.97
N ALA A 130 -22.40 -11.43 13.12
CA ALA A 130 -23.01 -11.75 14.41
C ALA A 130 -24.13 -10.77 14.79
N LEU A 131 -23.98 -9.47 14.50
CA LEU A 131 -25.04 -8.47 14.72
C LEU A 131 -26.24 -8.72 13.80
N GLN A 132 -25.98 -9.01 12.53
CA GLN A 132 -27.03 -9.26 11.54
C GLN A 132 -27.87 -10.49 11.90
N GLN A 133 -27.24 -11.56 12.39
CA GLN A 133 -27.95 -12.76 12.90
C GLN A 133 -28.85 -12.45 14.10
N ARG A 134 -28.56 -11.37 14.84
CA ARG A 134 -29.37 -10.88 15.95
C ARG A 134 -30.36 -9.79 15.54
N GLY A 135 -30.49 -9.49 14.24
CA GLY A 135 -31.37 -8.44 13.73
C GLY A 135 -30.91 -7.01 14.02
N ILE A 136 -29.65 -6.84 14.44
CA ILE A 136 -29.06 -5.54 14.73
C ILE A 136 -28.37 -5.03 13.47
N ASP A 137 -28.61 -3.77 13.09
CA ASP A 137 -27.93 -3.13 11.96
C ASP A 137 -26.41 -3.07 12.21
N PRO A 138 -25.56 -3.70 11.38
CA PRO A 138 -24.11 -3.63 11.51
C PRO A 138 -23.54 -2.21 11.39
N GLY A 139 -24.31 -1.27 10.83
CA GLY A 139 -23.93 0.14 10.71
C GLY A 139 -23.53 0.80 12.03
N ILE A 140 -23.96 0.25 13.18
CA ILE A 140 -23.56 0.74 14.51
C ILE A 140 -22.06 0.59 14.81
N LEU A 141 -21.37 -0.35 14.15
CA LEU A 141 -19.93 -0.58 14.33
C LEU A 141 -19.07 0.45 13.56
N THR A 142 -19.66 1.11 12.56
CA THR A 142 -18.98 2.09 11.71
C THR A 142 -19.81 3.37 11.58
N PRO A 143 -19.95 4.15 12.67
CA PRO A 143 -20.85 5.30 12.70
C PRO A 143 -20.42 6.42 11.74
N VAL A 144 -19.13 6.51 11.42
CA VAL A 144 -18.57 7.52 10.51
C VAL A 144 -18.12 6.85 9.23
N ARG A 145 -18.71 7.26 8.10
CA ARG A 145 -18.34 6.78 6.76
C ARG A 145 -17.57 7.86 6.02
N ILE A 146 -16.38 7.51 5.52
CA ILE A 146 -15.63 8.40 4.63
C ILE A 146 -16.23 8.25 3.23
N VAL A 147 -16.76 9.35 2.69
CA VAL A 147 -17.29 9.40 1.33
C VAL A 147 -16.32 10.22 0.48
N ALA A 148 -15.55 9.54 -0.36
CA ALA A 148 -14.66 10.22 -1.31
C ALA A 148 -15.50 10.93 -2.38
N ARG A 149 -15.43 12.26 -2.41
CA ARG A 149 -16.03 13.07 -3.47
C ARG A 149 -14.90 13.66 -4.31
N PRO A 150 -14.76 13.26 -5.60
CA PRO A 150 -13.73 13.85 -6.45
C PRO A 150 -14.00 15.35 -6.60
N PRO A 151 -12.96 16.19 -6.64
CA PRO A 151 -13.13 17.61 -6.94
C PRO A 151 -13.64 17.76 -8.37
N THR A 152 -14.66 18.60 -8.57
CA THR A 152 -15.13 18.97 -9.91
C THR A 152 -14.03 19.77 -10.62
N PRO A 153 -13.61 19.41 -11.85
CA PRO A 153 -12.67 20.22 -12.61
C PRO A 153 -13.24 21.63 -12.87
N PRO A 154 -12.43 22.69 -12.77
CA PRO A 154 -12.85 24.03 -13.18
C PRO A 154 -13.12 24.01 -14.70
N GLY A 155 -14.39 24.07 -15.09
CA GLY A 155 -14.82 24.05 -16.50
C GLY A 155 -16.10 23.27 -16.80
N GLN A 156 -16.62 22.48 -15.84
CA GLN A 156 -17.92 21.79 -15.96
C GLN A 156 -18.96 22.32 -14.97
N ALA A 157 -18.98 23.65 -14.75
CA ALA A 157 -20.21 24.29 -14.29
C ALA A 157 -21.25 24.13 -15.41
N ALA A 158 -22.41 23.58 -15.06
CA ALA A 158 -23.50 23.25 -15.97
C ALA A 158 -23.76 24.35 -17.02
N PRO A 159 -24.01 24.00 -18.30
CA PRO A 159 -24.54 24.98 -19.24
C PRO A 159 -25.88 25.46 -18.70
N HIS A 160 -25.93 26.75 -18.39
CA HIS A 160 -27.12 27.46 -18.00
C HIS A 160 -28.24 27.16 -19.01
N ALA A 161 -29.39 26.75 -18.47
CA ALA A 161 -30.67 26.84 -19.15
C ALA A 161 -30.85 28.30 -19.60
N LEU A 162 -30.84 28.52 -20.91
CA LEU A 162 -31.37 29.73 -21.53
C LEU A 162 -32.75 29.36 -22.07
N LEU A 163 -33.75 29.99 -21.43
CA LEU A 163 -35.12 30.15 -21.91
C LEU A 163 -35.14 30.86 -23.27
#